data_AF-A0A1I2YLK5-F1
#
_entry.id   AF-A0A1I2YLK5-F1
#
_cell.length_a   1.000
_cell.length_b   1.000
_cell.length_c   1.000
_cell.angle_alpha   90.00
_cell.angle_beta   90.00
_cell.angle_gamma   90.00
#
_symmetry.space_group_name_H-M   'P 1'
#
loop_
_entity.id
_entity.type
_entity.pdbx_description
1 polymer ?
#
loop_
_entity_poly.entity_id
_entity_poly.type
_entity_poly.pdbx_seq_one_letter_code
_entity_poly.pdbx_strand_id
1 'polypeptide(L)'
;MNRLCGFILLGVFLLNTGSAFAERGESGGDSSNRAVNINLGSSGVALDDAALRAIRKLVGHAISVNTVDTFSVYSPRVGGPVPIEGGLLACAEAGFSSTPQNFTRFVSQLRDIRPKAGTFLNVELTNQCKPIDSSMPLACGGIAGTVCPDAKQYCDFGPGKCKIPDAQGMCKSKPTICTREFRPVCGCDGKTYGNACTAAAAGVSVEYEGECGKSEPQACGGIAGIQCPQGKVCIDDPADDCDPKRGGADCPGICQAR
;
A
#
# COMPACT_ATOMS: atom_id res chain seq x y z
N MET A 1 4.34 71.44 -63.79
CA MET A 1 3.16 71.92 -63.02
C MET A 1 2.16 70.78 -62.93
N ASN A 2 1.74 70.45 -61.69
CA ASN A 2 0.80 69.43 -61.20
C ASN A 2 -0.22 68.81 -62.18
N ARG A 3 -0.50 67.49 -62.02
CA ARG A 3 -1.67 66.97 -61.26
C ARG A 3 -1.74 65.43 -61.23
N LEU A 4 -2.30 64.90 -60.13
CA LEU A 4 -2.61 63.50 -59.82
C LEU A 4 -3.61 62.84 -60.77
N CYS A 5 -3.47 61.53 -60.98
CA CYS A 5 -4.51 60.48 -61.12
C CYS A 5 -3.72 59.15 -61.34
N GLY A 6 -3.90 58.01 -60.69
CA GLY A 6 -5.07 57.36 -60.10
C GLY A 6 -5.13 55.92 -60.65
N PHE A 7 -5.38 54.93 -59.78
CA PHE A 7 -5.84 53.55 -60.04
C PHE A 7 -4.84 52.38 -60.27
N ILE A 8 -4.75 51.55 -59.21
CA ILE A 8 -5.01 50.09 -59.13
C ILE A 8 -4.50 49.19 -60.26
N LEU A 9 -3.65 48.20 -59.92
CA LEU A 9 -3.80 46.83 -60.43
C LEU A 9 -3.15 45.79 -59.50
N LEU A 10 -3.91 44.72 -59.28
CA LEU A 10 -3.66 43.57 -58.43
C LEU A 10 -2.47 42.72 -58.92
N GLY A 11 -1.67 42.29 -57.95
CA GLY A 11 -1.08 40.96 -57.71
C GLY A 11 -0.68 40.04 -58.86
N VAL A 12 0.54 39.49 -58.76
CA VAL A 12 0.80 38.09 -59.09
C VAL A 12 1.78 37.49 -58.07
N PHE A 13 1.34 36.40 -57.44
CA PHE A 13 2.09 35.47 -56.61
C PHE A 13 3.16 34.76 -57.44
N LEU A 14 4.39 34.66 -56.91
CA LEU A 14 5.32 33.59 -57.29
C LEU A 14 5.84 32.92 -56.01
N LEU A 15 5.46 31.64 -55.89
CA LEU A 15 5.91 30.69 -54.89
C LEU A 15 7.43 30.52 -54.98
N ASN A 16 8.11 30.55 -53.84
CA ASN A 16 9.43 29.95 -53.71
C ASN A 16 9.44 29.06 -52.47
N THR A 17 9.60 27.76 -52.71
CA THR A 17 9.64 26.68 -51.73
C THR A 17 10.97 26.71 -51.00
N GLY A 18 11.00 27.34 -49.82
CA GLY A 18 12.05 27.15 -48.83
C GLY A 18 11.61 26.09 -47.82
N SER A 19 12.34 24.98 -47.75
CA SER A 19 12.24 24.02 -46.66
C SER A 19 12.58 24.71 -45.34
N ALA A 20 11.56 25.07 -44.56
CA ALA A 20 11.74 25.49 -43.19
C ALA A 20 11.65 24.26 -42.28
N PHE A 21 12.81 23.71 -41.93
CA PHE A 21 12.99 23.02 -40.66
C PHE A 21 12.67 24.04 -39.56
N ALA A 22 11.42 24.01 -39.06
CA ALA A 22 11.05 24.73 -37.86
C ALA A 22 11.37 23.84 -36.66
N GLU A 23 12.49 24.14 -36.01
CA GLU A 23 12.67 23.87 -34.59
C GLU A 23 11.48 24.48 -33.83
N ARG A 24 10.55 23.64 -33.38
CA ARG A 24 9.67 23.97 -32.26
C ARG A 24 10.19 23.22 -31.05
N GLY A 25 10.55 24.01 -30.06
CA GLY A 25 11.39 23.62 -28.95
C GLY A 25 10.87 22.43 -28.16
N GLU A 26 11.85 21.81 -27.51
CA GLU A 26 11.67 21.14 -26.23
C GLU A 26 10.83 22.03 -25.30
N SER A 27 9.54 21.74 -25.25
CA SER A 27 8.76 21.99 -24.05
C SER A 27 8.68 20.63 -23.36
N GLY A 28 9.46 20.48 -22.28
CA GLY A 28 9.37 19.33 -21.39
C GLY A 28 7.92 19.08 -21.02
N GLY A 29 7.34 18.04 -21.62
CA GLY A 29 6.02 17.53 -21.29
C GLY A 29 6.15 16.65 -20.06
N ASP A 30 6.18 17.33 -18.92
CA ASP A 30 5.89 16.84 -17.58
C ASP A 30 5.00 15.59 -17.59
N SER A 31 5.40 14.56 -16.82
CA SER A 31 4.61 13.44 -16.33
C SER A 31 3.12 13.60 -16.65
N SER A 32 2.69 13.12 -17.82
CA SER A 32 1.32 13.36 -18.28
C SER A 32 0.38 12.82 -17.20
N ASN A 33 -0.50 13.64 -16.64
CA ASN A 33 -1.46 13.20 -15.63
C ASN A 33 -2.33 12.09 -16.22
N ARG A 34 -1.94 10.83 -15.99
CA ARG A 34 -2.56 9.63 -16.55
C ARG A 34 -3.69 9.11 -15.67
N ALA A 35 -4.08 9.85 -14.64
CA ALA A 35 -5.14 9.48 -13.75
C ALA A 35 -5.97 10.70 -13.31
N VAL A 36 -7.17 10.42 -12.81
CA VAL A 36 -8.08 11.44 -12.30
C VAL A 36 -8.78 10.94 -11.03
N ASN A 37 -8.65 11.71 -9.96
CA ASN A 37 -9.41 11.54 -8.73
C ASN A 37 -10.81 12.12 -8.93
N ILE A 38 -11.82 11.36 -8.52
CA ILE A 38 -13.24 11.68 -8.63
C ILE A 38 -13.82 11.64 -7.21
N ASN A 39 -14.22 12.80 -6.70
CA ASN A 39 -14.82 12.93 -5.39
C ASN A 39 -16.21 13.56 -5.50
N LEU A 40 -17.25 12.74 -5.36
CA LEU A 40 -18.63 13.16 -5.23
C LEU A 40 -19.05 13.05 -3.76
N GLY A 41 -19.39 14.17 -3.15
CA GLY A 41 -19.84 14.23 -1.75
C GLY A 41 -21.03 15.17 -1.57
N SER A 42 -21.57 15.18 -0.36
CA SER A 42 -22.69 16.04 0.04
C SER A 42 -22.38 16.80 1.32
N SER A 43 -23.02 17.95 1.51
CA SER A 43 -22.82 18.84 2.66
C SER A 43 -24.08 18.97 3.53
N GLY A 44 -24.58 17.87 4.09
CA GLY A 44 -25.74 17.87 4.99
C GLY A 44 -27.10 17.80 4.29
N VAL A 45 -27.12 17.31 3.04
CA VAL A 45 -28.35 16.98 2.30
C VAL A 45 -28.22 15.61 1.61
N ALA A 46 -29.34 15.01 1.20
CA ALA A 46 -29.30 13.76 0.43
C ALA A 46 -28.43 13.90 -0.84
N LEU A 47 -27.55 12.93 -1.07
CA LEU A 47 -26.69 12.88 -2.25
C LEU A 47 -27.53 12.89 -3.55
N ASP A 48 -27.08 13.64 -4.55
CA ASP A 48 -27.66 13.57 -5.89
C ASP A 48 -27.34 12.24 -6.60
N ASP A 49 -28.23 11.26 -6.42
CA ASP A 49 -28.13 9.95 -7.08
C ASP A 49 -28.07 10.03 -8.61
N ALA A 50 -28.61 11.10 -9.23
CA ALA A 50 -28.54 11.27 -10.67
C ALA A 50 -27.10 11.59 -11.10
N ALA A 51 -26.40 12.47 -10.38
CA ALA A 51 -24.99 12.75 -10.60
C ALA A 51 -24.12 11.51 -10.38
N LEU A 52 -24.37 10.75 -9.30
CA LEU A 52 -23.68 9.49 -9.04
C LEU A 52 -23.87 8.47 -10.17
N ARG A 53 -25.11 8.31 -10.66
CA ARG A 53 -25.40 7.44 -11.80
C ARG A 53 -24.74 7.93 -13.09
N ALA A 54 -24.67 9.24 -13.33
CA ALA A 54 -24.01 9.82 -14.49
C ALA A 54 -22.51 9.50 -14.49
N ILE A 55 -21.84 9.68 -13.35
CA ILE A 55 -20.41 9.33 -13.19
C ILE A 55 -20.21 7.84 -13.47
N ARG A 56 -21.01 6.97 -12.85
CA ARG A 56 -20.90 5.50 -13.04
C ARG A 56 -21.07 5.10 -14.51
N LYS A 57 -22.05 5.70 -15.21
CA LYS A 57 -22.26 5.45 -16.65
C LYS A 57 -21.08 5.92 -17.49
N LEU A 58 -20.57 7.12 -17.21
CA LEU A 58 -19.44 7.69 -17.95
C LEU A 58 -18.17 6.87 -17.78
N VAL A 59 -17.85 6.49 -16.54
CA VAL A 59 -16.72 5.59 -16.23
C VAL A 59 -16.92 4.23 -16.90
N GLY A 60 -18.10 3.61 -16.77
CA GLY A 60 -18.39 2.32 -17.39
C GLY A 60 -18.24 2.36 -18.91
N HIS A 61 -18.68 3.45 -19.56
CA HIS A 61 -18.46 3.66 -20.98
C HIS A 61 -16.96 3.80 -21.30
N ALA A 62 -16.22 4.63 -20.57
CA ALA A 62 -14.79 4.83 -20.78
C ALA A 62 -13.99 3.52 -20.64
N ILE A 63 -14.38 2.65 -19.71
CA ILE A 63 -13.82 1.29 -19.58
C ILE A 63 -14.18 0.44 -20.81
N SER A 64 -15.45 0.45 -21.23
CA SER A 64 -15.90 -0.35 -22.39
C SER A 64 -15.19 0.00 -23.71
N VAL A 65 -14.68 1.23 -23.83
CA VAL A 65 -13.94 1.70 -25.00
C VAL A 65 -12.42 1.80 -24.76
N ASN A 66 -11.90 1.15 -23.71
CA ASN A 66 -10.48 1.13 -23.33
C ASN A 66 -9.83 2.52 -23.14
N THR A 67 -10.64 3.55 -22.84
CA THR A 67 -10.12 4.87 -22.48
C THR A 67 -9.57 4.88 -21.05
N VAL A 68 -10.15 4.05 -20.18
CA VAL A 68 -9.77 3.83 -18.78
C VAL A 68 -9.58 2.33 -18.56
N ASP A 69 -8.43 1.90 -18.04
CA ASP A 69 -8.18 0.49 -17.70
C ASP A 69 -8.31 0.24 -16.18
N THR A 70 -7.89 1.20 -15.36
CA THR A 70 -7.96 1.11 -13.90
C THR A 70 -9.08 2.00 -13.38
N PHE A 71 -10.01 1.43 -12.61
CA PHE A 71 -10.97 2.20 -11.82
C PHE A 71 -10.97 1.72 -10.37
N SER A 72 -10.42 2.55 -9.49
CA SER A 72 -10.28 2.28 -8.07
C SER A 72 -11.36 3.01 -7.28
N VAL A 73 -12.25 2.28 -6.60
CA VAL A 73 -13.22 2.87 -5.66
C VAL A 73 -12.67 2.78 -4.26
N TYR A 74 -12.39 3.94 -3.65
CA TYR A 74 -11.98 4.05 -2.27
C TYR A 74 -13.24 4.12 -1.40
N SER A 75 -13.82 2.96 -1.12
CA SER A 75 -15.01 2.86 -0.26
C SER A 75 -14.75 3.55 1.08
N PRO A 76 -15.78 4.16 1.71
CA PRO A 76 -15.67 4.46 3.14
C PRO A 76 -15.40 3.15 3.87
N ARG A 77 -14.39 3.16 4.75
CA ARG A 77 -13.92 1.99 5.49
C ARG A 77 -15.09 1.25 6.15
N VAL A 78 -15.13 -0.08 6.09
CA VAL A 78 -15.92 -0.86 7.03
C VAL A 78 -15.38 -0.54 8.43
N GLY A 79 -16.18 0.14 9.26
CA GLY A 79 -15.79 0.60 10.60
C GLY A 79 -15.13 2.00 10.68
N GLY A 80 -15.03 2.75 9.59
CA GLY A 80 -14.74 4.19 9.66
C GLY A 80 -15.99 4.98 10.05
N PRO A 81 -15.88 6.24 10.52
CA PRO A 81 -17.05 7.09 10.68
C PRO A 81 -17.76 7.14 9.33
N VAL A 82 -18.95 6.55 9.29
CA VAL A 82 -19.84 6.56 8.13
C VAL A 82 -19.98 8.03 7.73
N PRO A 83 -19.61 8.44 6.50
CA PRO A 83 -20.11 9.71 5.99
C PRO A 83 -21.62 9.54 6.02
N ILE A 84 -22.26 10.23 6.97
CA ILE A 84 -23.70 10.15 7.25
C ILE A 84 -24.55 10.45 6.00
N GLU A 85 -23.92 10.91 4.92
CA GLU A 85 -24.48 11.02 3.59
C GLU A 85 -23.48 10.44 2.59
N GLY A 86 -23.81 9.27 2.00
CA GLY A 86 -22.94 8.53 1.09
C GLY A 86 -22.43 9.36 -0.11
N GLY A 87 -21.44 8.84 -0.82
CA GLY A 87 -20.78 9.51 -1.94
C GLY A 87 -19.93 8.56 -2.79
N LEU A 88 -19.12 9.11 -3.69
CA LEU A 88 -18.14 8.36 -4.48
C LEU A 88 -16.76 9.00 -4.29
N LEU A 89 -15.86 8.26 -3.66
CA LEU A 89 -14.44 8.55 -3.71
C LEU A 89 -13.78 7.49 -4.59
N ALA A 90 -13.25 7.90 -5.73
CA ALA A 90 -12.66 6.99 -6.70
C ALA A 90 -11.51 7.64 -7.45
N CYS A 91 -10.75 6.83 -8.18
CA CYS A 91 -9.78 7.28 -9.14
C CYS A 91 -9.84 6.41 -10.41
N ALA A 92 -9.67 7.04 -11.57
CA ALA A 92 -9.62 6.39 -12.88
C ALA A 92 -8.29 6.66 -13.57
N GLU A 93 -7.63 5.62 -14.11
CA GLU A 93 -6.38 5.75 -14.87
C GLU A 93 -6.61 5.49 -16.36
N ALA A 94 -5.94 6.28 -17.18
CA ALA A 94 -5.90 6.15 -18.63
C ALA A 94 -5.42 4.76 -19.03
N GLY A 95 -6.17 4.12 -19.92
CA GLY A 95 -5.80 2.81 -20.44
C GLY A 95 -4.47 2.80 -21.18
N PHE A 96 -3.83 1.64 -21.28
CA PHE A 96 -2.54 1.45 -21.93
C PHE A 96 -2.56 1.88 -23.40
N SER A 97 -3.67 1.61 -24.10
CA SER A 97 -3.89 1.98 -25.50
C SER A 97 -4.62 3.31 -25.68
N SER A 98 -4.96 4.00 -24.59
CA SER A 98 -5.70 5.27 -24.62
C SER A 98 -4.82 6.43 -25.06
N THR A 99 -5.33 7.28 -25.95
CA THR A 99 -4.62 8.51 -26.35
C THR A 99 -4.84 9.63 -25.32
N PRO A 100 -3.90 10.57 -25.17
CA PRO A 100 -4.07 11.73 -24.27
C PRO A 100 -5.35 12.54 -24.57
N GLN A 101 -5.74 12.62 -25.84
CA GLN A 101 -6.96 13.32 -26.27
C GLN A 101 -8.23 12.60 -25.80
N ASN A 102 -8.26 11.26 -25.88
CA ASN A 102 -9.41 10.47 -25.42
C ASN A 102 -9.56 10.55 -23.91
N PHE A 103 -8.46 10.44 -23.16
CA PHE A 103 -8.48 10.58 -21.71
C PHE A 103 -8.87 11.99 -21.27
N THR A 104 -8.34 13.03 -21.92
CA THR A 104 -8.71 14.43 -21.64
C THR A 104 -10.20 14.69 -21.90
N ARG A 105 -10.76 14.12 -22.98
CA ARG A 105 -12.19 14.20 -23.27
C ARG A 105 -13.03 13.56 -22.16
N PHE A 106 -12.63 12.38 -21.69
CA PHE A 106 -13.27 11.73 -20.55
C PHE A 106 -13.24 12.59 -19.28
N VAL A 107 -12.10 13.20 -18.95
CA VAL A 107 -11.97 14.11 -17.81
C VAL A 107 -12.87 15.36 -17.97
N SER A 108 -12.98 15.90 -19.19
CA SER A 108 -13.90 17.00 -19.49
C SER A 108 -15.36 16.59 -19.24
N GLN A 109 -15.77 15.43 -19.74
CA GLN A 109 -17.13 14.91 -19.54
C GLN A 109 -17.47 14.72 -18.05
N LEU A 110 -16.50 14.33 -17.22
CA LEU A 110 -16.67 14.26 -15.77
C LEU A 110 -16.91 15.65 -15.16
N ARG A 111 -16.14 16.66 -15.57
CA ARG A 111 -16.25 18.04 -15.08
C ARG A 111 -17.55 18.75 -15.53
N ASP A 112 -18.13 18.29 -16.63
CA ASP A 112 -19.39 18.83 -17.15
C ASP A 112 -20.62 18.35 -16.37
N ILE A 113 -20.49 17.32 -15.53
CA ILE A 113 -21.58 16.88 -14.64
C ILE A 113 -21.84 17.97 -13.61
N ARG A 114 -23.10 18.44 -13.55
CA ARG A 114 -23.57 19.46 -12.60
C ARG A 114 -24.49 18.81 -11.56
N PRO A 115 -23.99 18.49 -10.36
CA PRO A 115 -24.83 17.97 -9.29
C PRO A 115 -25.85 19.01 -8.81
N LYS A 116 -26.94 18.55 -8.19
CA LYS A 116 -27.89 19.41 -7.48
C LYS A 116 -27.24 20.15 -6.31
N ALA A 117 -27.85 21.27 -5.92
CA ALA A 117 -27.41 22.07 -4.78
C ALA A 117 -27.23 21.20 -3.52
N GLY A 118 -26.10 21.40 -2.83
CA GLY A 118 -25.70 20.63 -1.65
C GLY A 118 -24.93 19.34 -1.95
N THR A 119 -24.84 18.90 -3.22
CA THR A 119 -23.87 17.90 -3.69
C THR A 119 -22.73 18.60 -4.43
N PHE A 120 -21.49 18.17 -4.18
CA PHE A 120 -20.31 18.66 -4.87
C PHE A 120 -19.59 17.53 -5.61
N LEU A 121 -19.01 17.87 -6.77
CA LEU A 121 -18.16 16.98 -7.55
C LEU A 121 -16.81 17.67 -7.77
N ASN A 122 -15.74 17.06 -7.25
CA ASN A 122 -14.37 17.48 -7.49
C ASN A 122 -13.64 16.47 -8.39
N VAL A 123 -12.94 16.97 -9.41
CA VAL A 123 -12.26 16.17 -10.45
C VAL A 123 -10.84 16.68 -10.63
N GLU A 124 -9.90 16.02 -9.97
CA GLU A 124 -8.50 16.42 -9.88
C GLU A 124 -7.60 15.47 -10.67
N LEU A 125 -6.77 16.03 -11.54
CA LEU A 125 -5.78 15.24 -12.27
C LEU A 125 -4.67 14.78 -11.32
N THR A 126 -4.16 13.57 -11.56
CA THR A 126 -3.05 12.98 -10.82
C THR A 126 -2.22 12.10 -11.75
N ASN A 127 -1.02 11.73 -11.31
CA ASN A 127 -0.12 10.89 -12.09
C ASN A 127 -0.62 9.44 -12.17
N GLN A 128 -1.12 8.92 -11.05
CA GLN A 128 -1.61 7.55 -10.90
C GLN A 128 -2.63 7.48 -9.75
N CYS A 129 -3.50 6.47 -9.81
CA CYS A 129 -4.36 6.09 -8.71
C CYS A 129 -3.55 5.44 -7.60
N LYS A 130 -3.97 5.69 -6.35
CA LYS A 130 -3.43 4.98 -5.20
C LYS A 130 -3.78 3.49 -5.37
N PRO A 131 -2.81 2.56 -5.24
CA PRO A 131 -3.11 1.15 -5.29
C PRO A 131 -4.16 0.81 -4.23
N ILE A 132 -5.26 0.17 -4.65
CA ILE A 132 -6.13 -0.52 -3.70
C ILE A 132 -5.33 -1.75 -3.30
N ASP A 133 -4.66 -1.64 -2.16
CA ASP A 133 -4.06 -2.79 -1.54
C ASP A 133 -5.20 -3.74 -1.14
N SER A 134 -5.39 -4.80 -1.92
CA SER A 134 -6.28 -5.91 -1.56
C SER A 134 -5.79 -6.66 -0.33
N SER A 135 -4.68 -6.23 0.28
CA SER A 135 -4.18 -6.68 1.59
C SER A 135 -4.52 -5.71 2.73
N MET A 136 -5.75 -5.19 2.80
CA MET A 136 -6.23 -4.78 4.13
C MET A 136 -6.24 -6.06 4.99
N PRO A 137 -5.42 -6.15 6.05
CA PRO A 137 -5.17 -7.45 6.66
C PRO A 137 -6.48 -7.89 7.32
N LEU A 138 -7.01 -9.00 6.82
CA LEU A 138 -8.24 -9.57 7.33
C LEU A 138 -7.94 -10.20 8.70
N ALA A 139 -8.75 -9.91 9.70
CA ALA A 139 -8.57 -10.52 11.01
C ALA A 139 -8.84 -12.04 10.95
N CYS A 140 -8.08 -12.80 11.71
CA CYS A 140 -8.21 -14.24 11.87
C CYS A 140 -7.98 -14.65 13.33
N GLY A 141 -8.32 -15.90 13.67
CA GLY A 141 -8.31 -16.40 15.03
C GLY A 141 -9.49 -15.88 15.86
N GLY A 142 -9.21 -15.47 17.10
CA GLY A 142 -10.23 -15.08 18.07
C GLY A 142 -11.08 -16.26 18.56
N ILE A 143 -12.07 -15.93 19.38
CA ILE A 143 -13.03 -16.90 19.95
C ILE A 143 -13.83 -17.66 18.89
N ALA A 144 -14.03 -17.04 17.73
CA ALA A 144 -14.73 -17.65 16.60
C ALA A 144 -13.83 -18.61 15.79
N GLY A 145 -12.51 -18.64 16.05
CA GLY A 145 -11.57 -19.44 15.27
C GLY A 145 -11.56 -19.09 13.79
N THR A 146 -11.72 -17.81 13.44
CA THR A 146 -11.86 -17.37 12.06
C THR A 146 -10.61 -17.72 11.26
N VAL A 147 -10.77 -18.49 10.18
CA VAL A 147 -9.67 -18.85 9.27
C VAL A 147 -9.56 -17.83 8.14
N CYS A 148 -8.36 -17.72 7.57
CA CYS A 148 -8.16 -16.89 6.38
C CYS A 148 -8.87 -17.50 5.17
N PRO A 149 -9.54 -16.68 4.33
CA PRO A 149 -10.39 -17.14 3.23
C PRO A 149 -9.59 -17.70 2.06
N ASP A 150 -8.34 -17.26 1.87
CA ASP A 150 -7.45 -17.77 0.84
C ASP A 150 -6.54 -18.87 1.41
N ALA A 151 -6.49 -20.02 0.72
CA ALA A 151 -5.59 -21.12 1.05
C ALA A 151 -4.10 -20.73 1.02
N LYS A 152 -3.76 -19.69 0.25
CA LYS A 152 -2.43 -19.08 0.17
C LYS A 152 -2.15 -18.10 1.32
N GLN A 153 -3.06 -17.94 2.28
CA GLN A 153 -2.84 -17.11 3.46
C GLN A 153 -2.66 -17.95 4.72
N TYR A 154 -2.07 -17.34 5.73
CA TYR A 154 -1.95 -17.88 7.09
C TYR A 154 -2.32 -16.82 8.11
N CYS A 155 -2.72 -17.26 9.29
CA CYS A 155 -3.01 -16.36 10.38
C CYS A 155 -1.72 -16.01 11.13
N ASP A 156 -1.29 -14.76 11.05
CA ASP A 156 -0.16 -14.24 11.81
C ASP A 156 -0.64 -13.61 13.11
N PHE A 157 -0.41 -14.28 14.24
CA PHE A 157 -0.74 -13.77 15.58
C PHE A 157 0.30 -12.75 16.10
N GLY A 158 1.50 -12.76 15.51
CA GLY A 158 2.69 -12.13 16.06
C GLY A 158 3.36 -12.98 17.16
N PRO A 159 4.60 -12.64 17.51
CA PRO A 159 5.40 -13.40 18.47
C PRO A 159 4.76 -13.43 19.86
N GLY A 160 4.84 -14.59 20.51
CA GLY A 160 4.43 -14.86 21.89
C GLY A 160 2.93 -15.03 22.09
N LYS A 161 2.14 -15.06 21.00
CA LYS A 161 0.68 -15.05 21.09
C LYS A 161 0.03 -16.39 20.79
N CYS A 162 0.78 -17.43 20.43
CA CYS A 162 0.21 -18.73 20.08
C CYS A 162 -0.47 -19.42 21.27
N LYS A 163 -0.04 -19.09 22.49
CA LYS A 163 -0.55 -19.69 23.74
C LYS A 163 -1.61 -18.85 24.44
N ILE A 164 -2.01 -17.73 23.84
CA ILE A 164 -3.08 -16.89 24.39
C ILE A 164 -4.41 -17.44 23.86
N PRO A 165 -5.36 -17.82 24.74
CA PRO A 165 -6.71 -18.17 24.31
C PRO A 165 -7.31 -17.03 23.49
N ASP A 166 -8.00 -17.37 22.40
CA ASP A 166 -8.66 -16.40 21.51
C ASP A 166 -7.71 -15.35 20.90
N ALA A 167 -6.42 -15.68 20.74
CA ALA A 167 -5.48 -14.80 20.07
C ALA A 167 -6.01 -14.38 18.70
N GLN A 168 -6.03 -13.06 18.47
CA GLN A 168 -6.38 -12.48 17.18
C GLN A 168 -5.10 -12.21 16.39
N GLY A 169 -5.15 -12.56 15.12
CA GLY A 169 -4.09 -12.33 14.16
C GLY A 169 -4.60 -11.63 12.92
N MET A 170 -3.69 -11.45 11.98
CA MET A 170 -3.98 -10.92 10.66
C MET A 170 -3.61 -11.93 9.58
N CYS A 171 -4.48 -12.07 8.59
CA CYS A 171 -4.21 -12.87 7.41
C CYS A 171 -3.07 -12.24 6.61
N LYS A 172 -2.00 -13.00 6.46
CA LYS A 172 -0.85 -12.66 5.62
C LYS A 172 -0.69 -13.72 4.54
N SER A 173 -0.19 -13.30 3.38
CA SER A 173 0.12 -14.22 2.29
C SER A 173 1.31 -15.11 2.65
N LYS A 174 1.21 -16.40 2.33
CA LYS A 174 2.30 -17.37 2.42
C LYS A 174 3.31 -17.07 1.31
N PRO A 175 4.57 -16.77 1.65
CA PRO A 175 5.61 -16.59 0.64
C PRO A 175 5.88 -17.92 -0.09
N THR A 176 6.10 -17.85 -1.40
CA THR A 176 6.49 -19.01 -2.22
C THR A 176 8.01 -19.18 -2.31
N ILE A 177 8.76 -18.12 -2.03
CA ILE A 177 10.22 -18.07 -2.10
C ILE A 177 10.73 -17.51 -0.78
N CYS A 178 11.67 -18.23 -0.17
CA CYS A 178 12.36 -17.82 1.06
C CYS A 178 13.88 -17.86 0.86
N THR A 179 14.57 -16.95 1.56
CA THR A 179 16.02 -17.00 1.67
C THR A 179 16.45 -18.25 2.44
N ARG A 180 17.68 -18.73 2.18
CA ARG A 180 18.27 -19.89 2.88
C ARG A 180 19.07 -19.50 4.11
N GLU A 181 18.92 -18.27 4.59
CA GLU A 181 19.55 -17.80 5.81
C GLU A 181 19.00 -18.57 7.01
N PHE A 182 19.90 -18.95 7.92
CA PHE A 182 19.52 -19.64 9.14
C PHE A 182 19.40 -18.64 10.28
N ARG A 183 18.15 -18.22 10.55
CA ARG A 183 17.73 -17.37 11.66
C ARG A 183 16.52 -18.05 12.32
N PRO A 184 16.75 -19.12 13.11
CA PRO A 184 15.70 -20.05 13.46
C PRO A 184 14.59 -19.39 14.27
N VAL A 185 13.37 -19.91 14.11
CA VAL A 185 12.19 -19.50 14.89
C VAL A 185 11.41 -20.72 15.33
N CYS A 186 10.76 -20.62 16.49
CA CYS A 186 9.82 -21.64 16.96
C CYS A 186 8.40 -21.26 16.54
N GLY A 187 7.74 -22.12 15.78
CA GLY A 187 6.36 -21.91 15.35
C GLY A 187 5.34 -22.22 16.44
N CYS A 188 4.11 -21.72 16.27
CA CYS A 188 2.97 -22.08 17.14
C CYS A 188 2.71 -23.60 17.18
N ASP A 189 3.15 -24.34 16.17
CA ASP A 189 3.02 -25.80 16.08
C ASP A 189 4.14 -26.56 16.83
N GLY A 190 5.02 -25.83 17.52
CA GLY A 190 6.13 -26.40 18.29
C GLY A 190 7.30 -26.90 17.43
N LYS A 191 7.35 -26.56 16.13
CA LYS A 191 8.46 -26.92 15.25
C LYS A 191 9.42 -25.75 15.02
N THR A 192 10.70 -26.08 14.94
CA THR A 192 11.75 -25.14 14.52
C THR A 192 11.71 -24.96 13.01
N TYR A 193 11.69 -23.71 12.57
CA TYR A 193 11.84 -23.32 11.17
C TYR A 193 13.19 -22.62 10.98
N GLY A 194 13.80 -22.79 9.80
CA GLY A 194 15.12 -22.20 9.52
C GLY A 194 15.12 -20.67 9.52
N ASN A 195 13.98 -20.06 9.21
CA ASN A 195 13.69 -18.65 9.40
C ASN A 195 12.18 -18.35 9.39
N ALA A 196 11.82 -17.12 9.77
CA ALA A 196 10.43 -16.65 9.79
C ALA A 196 9.70 -16.79 8.44
N CYS A 197 10.41 -16.64 7.31
CA CYS A 197 9.82 -16.85 5.99
C CYS A 197 9.40 -18.32 5.81
N THR A 198 10.26 -19.27 6.17
CA THR A 198 9.93 -20.70 6.06
C THR A 198 8.77 -21.12 6.98
N ALA A 199 8.63 -20.49 8.15
CA ALA A 199 7.45 -20.66 9.01
C ALA A 199 6.17 -20.14 8.33
N ALA A 200 6.23 -18.91 7.80
CA ALA A 200 5.11 -18.30 7.08
C ALA A 200 4.72 -19.10 5.82
N ALA A 201 5.70 -19.64 5.07
CA ALA A 201 5.46 -20.48 3.90
C ALA A 201 4.73 -21.79 4.27
N ALA A 202 5.03 -22.35 5.44
CA ALA A 202 4.32 -23.48 6.02
C ALA A 202 2.95 -23.10 6.63
N GLY A 203 2.63 -21.80 6.68
CA GLY A 203 1.41 -21.27 7.24
C GLY A 203 1.37 -21.21 8.76
N VAL A 204 2.55 -21.14 9.40
CA VAL A 204 2.69 -21.17 10.86
C VAL A 204 3.15 -19.81 11.37
N SER A 205 2.41 -19.25 12.33
CA SER A 205 2.81 -18.04 13.04
C SER A 205 3.97 -18.35 13.99
N VAL A 206 4.84 -17.36 14.20
CA VAL A 206 6.00 -17.49 15.09
C VAL A 206 5.56 -17.29 16.53
N GLU A 207 6.00 -18.18 17.42
CA GLU A 207 5.87 -18.03 18.88
C GLU A 207 7.08 -17.26 19.43
N TYR A 208 8.32 -17.69 19.16
CA TYR A 208 9.52 -16.99 19.61
C TYR A 208 10.68 -17.18 18.64
N GLU A 209 11.67 -16.28 18.74
CA GLU A 209 12.93 -16.40 18.01
C GLU A 209 13.83 -17.48 18.62
N GLY A 210 14.58 -18.18 17.78
CA GLY A 210 15.38 -19.35 18.17
C GLY A 210 14.68 -20.68 17.88
N GLU A 211 15.39 -21.78 18.14
CA GLU A 211 14.86 -23.12 17.95
C GLU A 211 13.91 -23.52 19.08
N CYS A 212 12.88 -24.31 18.76
CA CYS A 212 11.98 -24.81 19.79
C CYS A 212 12.72 -25.64 20.85
N GLY A 213 12.37 -25.45 22.11
CA GLY A 213 12.91 -26.23 23.23
C GLY A 213 14.30 -25.81 23.69
N LYS A 214 14.95 -24.86 23.00
CA LYS A 214 16.10 -24.13 23.54
C LYS A 214 15.55 -22.89 24.24
N SER A 215 15.47 -22.94 25.56
CA SER A 215 15.21 -21.72 26.34
C SER A 215 16.32 -20.72 26.03
N GLU A 216 15.97 -19.45 25.81
CA GLU A 216 16.98 -18.38 25.80
C GLU A 216 17.88 -18.53 27.03
N PRO A 217 19.19 -18.28 26.89
CA PRO A 217 20.11 -18.39 28.01
C PRO A 217 19.63 -17.43 29.11
N GLN A 218 19.12 -17.99 30.22
CA GLN A 218 18.60 -17.18 31.31
C GLN A 218 19.74 -16.42 31.96
N ALA A 219 19.65 -15.10 32.00
CA ALA A 219 20.61 -14.28 32.72
C ALA A 219 20.58 -14.56 34.23
N CYS A 220 21.75 -14.49 34.86
CA CYS A 220 21.98 -14.66 36.29
C CYS A 220 23.08 -13.70 36.77
N GLY A 221 23.33 -13.62 38.06
CA GLY A 221 24.34 -12.71 38.61
C GLY A 221 23.92 -11.24 38.48
N GLY A 222 24.87 -10.37 38.12
CA GLY A 222 24.66 -8.93 38.07
C GLY A 222 24.57 -8.27 39.46
N ILE A 223 24.39 -6.96 39.50
CA ILE A 223 24.13 -6.20 40.75
C ILE A 223 22.87 -6.69 41.49
N ALA A 224 21.96 -7.36 40.77
CA ALA A 224 20.72 -7.92 41.29
C ALA A 224 20.89 -9.34 41.88
N GLY A 225 22.06 -9.97 41.71
CA GLY A 225 22.35 -11.30 42.24
C GLY A 225 21.37 -12.38 41.77
N ILE A 226 20.90 -12.30 40.52
CA ILE A 226 19.84 -13.17 39.97
C ILE A 226 20.30 -14.63 40.04
N GLN A 227 19.51 -15.46 40.75
CA GLN A 227 19.83 -16.87 40.92
C GLN A 227 19.29 -17.70 39.75
N CYS A 228 20.03 -18.75 39.39
CA CYS A 228 19.57 -19.73 38.42
C CYS A 228 18.48 -20.63 39.00
N PRO A 229 17.52 -21.09 38.18
CA PRO A 229 16.54 -22.09 38.60
C PRO A 229 17.23 -23.41 38.92
N GLN A 230 16.51 -24.29 39.64
CA GLN A 230 17.05 -25.54 40.18
C GLN A 230 17.81 -26.37 39.13
N GLY A 231 19.02 -26.83 39.50
CA GLY A 231 19.87 -27.67 38.65
C GLY A 231 20.77 -26.91 37.67
N LYS A 232 20.76 -25.57 37.68
CA LYS A 232 21.65 -24.74 36.86
C LYS A 232 22.67 -23.98 37.71
N VAL A 233 23.82 -23.67 37.13
CA VAL A 233 24.88 -22.83 37.71
C VAL A 233 25.00 -21.56 36.90
N CYS A 234 25.25 -20.44 37.58
CA CYS A 234 25.53 -19.18 36.92
C CYS A 234 26.97 -19.18 36.42
N ILE A 235 27.15 -19.10 35.11
CA ILE A 235 28.46 -19.04 34.45
C ILE A 235 28.58 -17.66 33.81
N ASP A 236 29.74 -17.02 33.98
CA ASP A 236 30.10 -15.74 33.35
C ASP A 236 29.77 -15.70 31.85
N ASP A 237 29.21 -14.59 31.35
CA ASP A 237 28.90 -14.44 29.92
C ASP A 237 30.18 -14.08 29.15
N PRO A 238 30.75 -14.99 28.33
CA PRO A 238 31.99 -14.71 27.62
C PRO A 238 31.85 -13.67 26.50
N ALA A 239 30.63 -13.19 26.21
CA ALA A 239 30.36 -12.16 25.23
C ALA A 239 30.49 -10.73 25.78
N ASP A 240 30.64 -10.54 27.09
CA ASP A 240 30.80 -9.23 27.71
C ASP A 240 32.27 -8.92 28.10
N ASP A 241 32.51 -7.68 28.51
CA ASP A 241 33.80 -7.17 28.97
C ASP A 241 33.94 -7.20 30.51
N CYS A 242 32.98 -7.81 31.21
CA CYS A 242 32.96 -7.93 32.66
C CYS A 242 33.77 -9.15 33.09
N ASP A 243 35.04 -8.94 33.46
CA ASP A 243 35.88 -10.02 33.99
C ASP A 243 35.72 -10.12 35.52
N PRO A 244 35.15 -11.20 36.07
CA PRO A 244 34.98 -11.39 37.52
C PRO A 244 36.31 -11.41 38.28
N LYS A 245 37.45 -11.68 37.59
CA LYS A 245 38.80 -11.70 38.17
C LYS A 245 39.45 -10.33 38.19
N ARG A 246 38.94 -9.35 37.43
CA ARG A 246 39.57 -8.03 37.26
C ARG A 246 38.64 -6.84 37.59
N GLY A 247 37.33 -7.05 37.74
CA GLY A 247 36.40 -5.94 37.94
C GLY A 247 35.01 -6.31 38.50
N GLY A 248 34.95 -6.72 39.77
CA GLY A 248 33.73 -6.61 40.61
C GLY A 248 32.88 -7.88 40.79
N ALA A 249 32.06 -7.88 41.84
CA ALA A 249 31.17 -9.00 42.23
C ALA A 249 29.82 -9.02 41.46
N ASP A 250 29.58 -8.01 40.63
CA ASP A 250 28.30 -7.71 40.01
C ASP A 250 28.25 -8.08 38.51
N CYS A 251 29.09 -9.02 38.05
CA CYS A 251 29.07 -9.43 36.63
C CYS A 251 27.83 -10.28 36.32
N PRO A 252 27.09 -9.95 35.23
CA PRO A 252 26.02 -10.79 34.74
C PRO A 252 26.60 -12.08 34.15
N GLY A 253 25.83 -13.15 34.24
CA GLY A 253 26.17 -14.44 33.66
C GLY A 253 24.95 -15.10 33.04
N ILE A 254 25.15 -16.31 32.56
CA ILE A 254 24.16 -17.17 31.93
C ILE A 254 24.00 -18.46 32.74
N CYS A 255 22.75 -18.83 33.01
CA CYS A 255 22.43 -20.09 33.64
C CYS A 255 22.66 -21.26 32.69
N GLN A 256 23.64 -22.10 33.01
CA GLN A 256 23.90 -23.35 32.31
C GLN A 256 23.61 -24.56 33.20
N ALA A 257 23.28 -25.70 32.58
CA ALA A 257 23.14 -26.95 33.32
C ALA A 257 24.49 -27.34 33.95
N ARG A 258 24.43 -27.84 35.18
CA ARG A 258 25.62 -28.27 35.94
C ARG A 258 26.17 -29.60 35.44
#